data_AF-A0A6I2L0Y1-F1
#
_entry.id   AF-A0A6I2L0Y1-F1
#
_cell.length_a   1.000
_cell.length_b   1.000
_cell.length_c   1.000
_cell.angle_alpha   90.00
_cell.angle_beta   90.00
_cell.angle_gamma   90.00
#
_symmetry.space_group_name_H-M   'P 1'
#
loop_
_entity.id
_entity.type
_entity.pdbx_description
1 polymer ?
#
loop_
_entity_poly.entity_id
_entity_poly.type
_entity_poly.pdbx_seq_one_letter_code
_entity_poly.pdbx_strand_id
1 'polypeptide(L)'
;MTAEELFLSEVAKIHRYWVKTATQVLTDESTDLFAFENEDGIRKLQMAIKSANCQSEVQSFIDQISAGIMHSILAGLDGSGSLKEISGVNLVDAKGGPLKAYLHELWSHHYANQTSST
;
A
#
# COMPACT_ATOMS: atom_id res chain seq x y z
N MET A 1 -11.73 19.38 -0.51
CA MET A 1 -10.68 18.38 -0.68
C MET A 1 -9.94 18.70 -1.98
N THR A 2 -8.62 18.88 -1.94
CA THR A 2 -7.81 19.16 -3.12
C THR A 2 -7.70 17.92 -4.02
N ALA A 3 -7.23 18.08 -5.27
CA ALA A 3 -7.02 16.95 -6.17
C ALA A 3 -6.00 15.95 -5.58
N GLU A 4 -4.97 16.45 -4.90
CA GLU A 4 -3.96 15.63 -4.22
C GLU A 4 -4.57 14.84 -3.06
N GLU A 5 -5.40 15.49 -2.22
CA GLU A 5 -6.06 14.82 -1.10
C GLU A 5 -7.02 13.72 -1.58
N LEU A 6 -7.72 13.94 -2.70
CA LEU A 6 -8.55 12.93 -3.33
C LEU A 6 -7.71 11.76 -3.84
N PHE A 7 -6.64 12.05 -4.58
CA PHE A 7 -5.71 11.03 -5.08
C PHE A 7 -5.11 10.20 -3.94
N LEU A 8 -4.54 10.84 -2.91
CA LEU A 8 -3.96 10.16 -1.76
C LEU A 8 -5.01 9.37 -0.96
N SER A 9 -6.27 9.81 -0.95
CA SER A 9 -7.35 9.05 -0.32
C SER A 9 -7.69 7.77 -1.08
N GLU A 10 -7.70 7.80 -2.42
CA GLU A 10 -7.87 6.58 -3.21
C GLU A 10 -6.68 5.63 -3.05
N VAL A 11 -5.46 6.18 -3.04
CA VAL A 11 -4.25 5.40 -2.74
C VAL A 11 -4.33 4.74 -1.36
N ALA A 12 -4.78 5.47 -0.33
CA ALA A 12 -4.99 4.93 1.02
C ALA A 12 -6.05 3.84 1.09
N LYS A 13 -7.11 3.90 0.27
CA LYS A 13 -8.10 2.81 0.16
C LYS A 13 -7.49 1.56 -0.45
N ILE A 14 -6.76 1.72 -1.56
CA ILE A 14 -6.08 0.60 -2.25
C ILE A 14 -5.05 -0.04 -1.31
N HIS A 15 -4.23 0.76 -0.64
CA HIS A 15 -3.24 0.29 0.31
C HIS A 15 -3.88 -0.51 1.46
N ARG A 16 -4.92 0.03 2.12
CA ARG A 16 -5.65 -0.71 3.17
C ARG A 16 -6.28 -2.00 2.69
N TYR A 17 -6.85 -2.00 1.49
CA TYR A 17 -7.39 -3.22 0.89
C TYR A 17 -6.31 -4.29 0.79
N TRP A 18 -5.14 -3.95 0.25
CA TRP A 18 -4.04 -4.90 0.12
C TRP A 18 -3.44 -5.33 1.45
N VAL A 19 -3.34 -4.44 2.44
CA VAL A 19 -2.93 -4.80 3.81
C VAL A 19 -3.87 -5.84 4.38
N LYS A 20 -5.19 -5.61 4.29
CA LYS A 20 -6.21 -6.55 4.76
C LYS A 20 -6.12 -7.89 4.01
N THR A 21 -6.06 -7.85 2.69
CA THR A 21 -6.00 -9.07 1.85
C THR A 21 -4.75 -9.88 2.16
N ALA A 22 -3.56 -9.25 2.21
CA ALA A 22 -2.31 -9.94 2.51
C ALA A 22 -2.30 -10.50 3.94
N THR A 23 -2.86 -9.76 4.90
CA THR A 23 -3.03 -10.26 6.28
C THR A 23 -3.90 -11.51 6.27
N GLN A 24 -5.09 -11.45 5.66
CA GLN A 24 -6.00 -12.59 5.60
C GLN A 24 -5.35 -13.81 4.94
N VAL A 25 -4.66 -13.61 3.81
CA VAL A 25 -3.91 -14.67 3.13
C VAL A 25 -2.87 -15.32 4.04
N LEU A 26 -2.23 -14.57 4.95
CA LEU A 26 -1.19 -15.11 5.83
C LEU A 26 -1.71 -15.62 7.19
N THR A 27 -2.90 -15.21 7.62
CA THR A 27 -3.41 -15.57 8.96
C THR A 27 -4.64 -16.48 8.94
N ASP A 28 -5.36 -16.57 7.83
CA ASP A 28 -6.56 -17.39 7.69
C ASP A 28 -6.30 -18.60 6.78
N GLU A 29 -6.13 -19.76 7.42
CA GLU A 29 -5.90 -21.06 6.76
C GLU A 29 -7.07 -21.47 5.83
N SER A 30 -8.27 -20.90 6.01
CA SER A 30 -9.42 -21.17 5.14
C SER A 30 -9.44 -20.35 3.86
N THR A 31 -8.52 -19.38 3.72
CA THR A 31 -8.43 -18.52 2.53
C THR A 31 -8.17 -19.37 1.27
N ASP A 32 -8.94 -19.11 0.22
CA ASP A 32 -8.70 -19.65 -1.12
C ASP A 32 -7.44 -19.02 -1.70
N LEU A 33 -6.47 -19.87 -2.04
CA LEU A 33 -5.17 -19.47 -2.56
C LEU A 33 -5.01 -19.74 -4.06
N PHE A 34 -6.10 -20.05 -4.79
CA PHE A 34 -6.10 -20.31 -6.23
C PHE A 34 -5.36 -19.25 -7.06
N ALA A 35 -5.38 -17.99 -6.62
CA ALA A 35 -4.73 -16.87 -7.33
C ALA A 35 -3.21 -16.77 -7.09
N PHE A 36 -2.61 -17.61 -6.22
CA PHE A 36 -1.20 -17.55 -5.88
C PHE A 36 -0.42 -18.70 -6.51
N GLU A 37 0.71 -18.37 -7.13
CA GLU A 37 1.58 -19.36 -7.79
C GLU A 37 2.29 -20.31 -6.80
N ASN A 38 2.37 -19.94 -5.52
CA ASN A 38 3.07 -20.70 -4.48
C ASN A 38 2.19 -20.97 -3.26
N GLU A 39 1.12 -21.74 -3.45
CA GLU A 39 0.19 -22.12 -2.39
C GLU A 39 0.90 -22.81 -1.21
N ASP A 40 1.71 -23.85 -1.47
CA ASP A 40 2.40 -24.62 -0.43
C ASP A 40 3.30 -23.75 0.45
N GLY A 41 3.97 -22.77 -0.13
CA GLY A 41 4.79 -21.81 0.60
C GLY A 41 3.96 -20.95 1.54
N ILE A 42 2.80 -20.47 1.06
CA ILE A 42 1.88 -19.67 1.86
C ILE A 42 1.28 -20.50 3.01
N ARG A 43 0.87 -21.75 2.75
CA ARG A 43 0.38 -22.67 3.80
C ARG A 43 1.41 -22.89 4.90
N LYS A 44 2.69 -23.04 4.55
CA LYS A 44 3.78 -23.14 5.53
C LYS A 44 3.92 -21.88 6.38
N LEU A 45 3.79 -20.70 5.78
CA LEU A 45 3.82 -19.43 6.51
C LEU A 45 2.62 -19.29 7.45
N GLN A 46 1.41 -19.63 6.99
CA GLN A 46 0.19 -19.63 7.83
C GLN A 46 0.39 -20.49 9.10
N MET A 47 0.88 -21.72 8.93
CA MET A 47 1.16 -22.62 10.05
C MET A 47 2.24 -22.07 10.99
N ALA A 48 3.31 -21.49 10.45
CA ALA A 48 4.40 -20.91 11.24
C ALA A 48 3.92 -19.70 12.07
N ILE A 49 3.17 -18.79 11.44
CA ILE A 49 2.57 -17.63 12.10
C ILE A 49 1.64 -18.08 13.22
N LYS A 50 0.76 -19.06 12.94
CA LYS A 50 -0.17 -19.62 13.92
C LYS A 50 0.56 -20.27 15.10
N SER A 51 1.62 -21.04 14.82
CA SER A 51 2.42 -21.70 15.85
C SER A 51 3.19 -20.71 16.72
N ALA A 52 3.61 -19.58 16.16
CA ALA A 52 4.26 -18.49 16.87
C ALA A 52 3.28 -17.57 17.62
N ASN A 53 1.96 -17.72 17.40
CA ASN A 53 0.91 -16.89 17.99
C ASN A 53 1.14 -15.38 17.72
N CYS A 54 1.53 -15.03 16.50
CA CYS A 54 1.88 -13.66 16.11
C CYS A 54 0.95 -13.06 15.03
N GLN A 55 -0.29 -13.55 14.93
CA GLN A 55 -1.25 -13.10 13.94
C GLN A 55 -1.54 -11.60 14.04
N SER A 56 -1.56 -11.04 15.25
CA SER A 56 -1.76 -9.60 15.50
C SER A 56 -0.66 -8.73 14.92
N GLU A 57 0.57 -9.23 14.88
CA GLU A 57 1.76 -8.52 14.45
C GLU A 57 1.89 -8.52 12.92
N VAL A 58 1.34 -9.54 12.25
CA VAL A 58 1.39 -9.69 10.79
C VAL A 58 0.80 -8.47 10.09
N GLN A 59 -0.38 -8.01 10.52
CA GLN A 59 -1.01 -6.85 9.90
C GLN A 59 -0.14 -5.59 10.01
N SER A 60 0.43 -5.34 11.19
CA SER A 60 1.30 -4.18 11.44
C SER A 60 2.56 -4.23 10.58
N PHE A 61 3.18 -5.41 10.45
CA PHE A 61 4.35 -5.61 9.61
C PHE A 61 4.03 -5.38 8.12
N ILE A 62 2.93 -5.95 7.62
CA ILE A 62 2.49 -5.76 6.23
C ILE A 62 2.19 -4.29 5.97
N ASP A 63 1.48 -3.61 6.87
CA ASP A 63 1.16 -2.19 6.76
C ASP A 63 2.42 -1.33 6.62
N GLN A 64 3.42 -1.56 7.47
CA GLN A 64 4.69 -0.81 7.44
C GLN A 64 5.48 -1.02 6.15
N ILE A 65 5.66 -2.28 5.72
CA ILE A 65 6.40 -2.57 4.48
C ILE A 65 5.68 -1.99 3.26
N SER A 66 4.37 -2.21 3.17
CA SER A 66 3.57 -1.73 2.04
C SER A 66 3.47 -0.20 2.02
N ALA A 67 3.48 0.48 3.18
CA ALA A 67 3.56 1.94 3.25
C ALA A 67 4.89 2.46 2.66
N GLY A 68 6.01 1.76 2.89
CA GLY A 68 7.31 2.08 2.27
C GLY A 68 7.32 1.86 0.76
N ILE A 69 6.66 0.81 0.27
CA ILE A 69 6.47 0.57 -1.17
C ILE A 69 5.63 1.70 -1.78
N MET A 70 4.52 2.07 -1.14
CA MET A 70 3.67 3.17 -1.62
C MET A 70 4.42 4.49 -1.69
N HIS A 71 5.22 4.81 -0.66
CA HIS A 71 6.08 5.99 -0.68
C HIS A 71 7.04 5.97 -1.88
N SER A 72 7.67 4.83 -2.16
CA SER A 72 8.61 4.67 -3.28
C SER A 72 7.92 4.83 -4.64
N ILE A 73 6.72 4.26 -4.80
CA ILE A 73 5.90 4.42 -6.01
C ILE A 73 5.55 5.91 -6.22
N LEU A 74 5.09 6.58 -5.15
CA LEU A 74 4.74 8.00 -5.22
C LEU A 74 5.95 8.87 -5.56
N ALA A 75 7.12 8.59 -4.98
CA ALA A 75 8.36 9.30 -5.26
C ALA A 75 8.79 9.16 -6.73
N GLY A 76 8.57 7.98 -7.32
CA GLY A 76 8.78 7.74 -8.74
C GLY A 76 7.81 8.51 -9.64
N LEU A 77 6.57 8.71 -9.21
CA LEU A 77 5.53 9.41 -9.97
C LEU A 77 5.61 10.95 -9.86
N ASP A 78 5.98 11.49 -8.70
CA ASP A 78 5.98 12.93 -8.46
C ASP A 78 7.35 13.60 -8.69
N GLY A 79 8.42 12.82 -8.83
CA GLY A 79 9.64 13.22 -9.51
C GLY A 79 10.80 13.67 -8.63
N SER A 80 11.06 13.00 -7.50
CA SER A 80 12.40 13.06 -6.92
C SER A 80 13.39 12.19 -7.74
N GLY A 81 13.68 12.58 -8.99
CA GLY A 81 14.78 11.99 -9.76
C GLY A 81 14.52 11.72 -11.25
N SER A 82 15.54 11.12 -11.88
CA SER A 82 15.59 10.74 -13.30
C SER A 82 14.43 9.86 -13.78
N LEU A 83 13.70 9.21 -12.87
CA LEU A 83 12.55 8.36 -13.21
C LEU A 83 11.37 9.14 -13.82
N LYS A 84 11.15 10.41 -13.44
CA LYS A 84 10.11 11.23 -14.07
C LYS A 84 10.46 11.58 -15.51
N GLU A 85 11.74 11.84 -15.77
CA GLU A 85 12.27 12.09 -17.11
C GLU A 85 12.19 10.82 -17.98
N ILE A 86 12.32 9.63 -17.39
CA ILE A 86 12.30 8.34 -18.10
C ILE A 86 10.88 7.80 -18.29
N SER A 87 10.00 7.92 -17.30
CA SER A 87 8.69 7.27 -17.29
C SER A 87 7.66 7.96 -18.19
N GLY A 88 7.79 9.28 -18.43
CA GLY A 88 6.84 10.05 -19.23
C GLY A 88 5.44 10.19 -18.63
N VAL A 89 5.25 9.76 -17.37
CA VAL A 89 3.96 9.83 -16.69
C VAL A 89 3.79 11.20 -16.03
N ASN A 90 2.72 11.90 -16.38
CA ASN A 90 2.32 13.16 -15.74
C ASN A 90 0.99 12.95 -15.02
N LEU A 91 0.97 13.19 -13.71
CA LEU A 91 -0.26 13.20 -12.92
C LEU A 91 -0.97 14.54 -13.11
N VAL A 92 -2.19 14.49 -13.65
CA VAL A 92 -3.05 15.66 -13.84
C VAL A 92 -4.42 15.43 -13.19
N ASP A 93 -5.04 16.52 -12.77
CA ASP A 93 -6.40 16.52 -12.24
C ASP A 93 -7.43 16.38 -13.38
N ALA A 94 -8.71 16.29 -13.01
CA ALA A 94 -9.79 16.15 -13.99
C ALA A 94 -9.94 17.35 -14.96
N LYS A 95 -9.30 18.49 -14.66
CA LYS A 95 -9.28 19.69 -15.50
C LYS A 95 -7.98 19.81 -16.31
N GLY A 96 -7.08 18.83 -16.21
CA GLY A 96 -5.78 18.84 -16.88
C GLY A 96 -4.71 19.66 -16.16
N GLY A 97 -4.97 20.16 -14.95
CA GLY A 97 -3.97 20.83 -14.12
C GLY A 97 -3.01 19.81 -13.48
N PRO A 98 -1.70 20.09 -13.38
CA PRO A 98 -0.76 19.16 -12.75
C PRO A 98 -1.08 19.00 -11.25
N LEU A 99 -1.00 17.77 -10.74
CA LEU A 99 -0.95 17.55 -9.29
C LEU A 99 0.38 18.09 -8.74
N LYS A 100 0.39 18.57 -7.49
CA LYS A 100 1.62 19.05 -6.83
C LYS A 100 2.76 18.01 -6.91
N ALA A 101 3.99 18.52 -6.98
CA ALA A 101 5.19 17.72 -6.72
C ALA A 101 5.22 17.27 -5.25
N TYR A 102 5.97 16.18 -4.97
CA TYR A 102 6.22 15.66 -3.61
C TYR A 102 5.00 15.05 -2.88
N LEU A 103 4.08 14.39 -3.60
CA LEU A 103 3.02 13.54 -3.04
C LEU A 103 3.55 12.48 -2.06
N HIS A 104 4.77 11.95 -2.27
CA HIS A 104 5.42 11.00 -1.38
C HIS A 104 5.73 11.56 0.00
N GLU A 105 5.99 12.87 0.11
CA GLU A 105 6.19 13.57 1.39
C GLU A 105 4.88 13.74 2.16
N LEU A 106 3.77 13.90 1.42
CA LEU A 106 2.43 14.04 2.00
C LEU A 106 1.85 12.69 2.45
N TRP A 107 2.30 11.59 1.86
CA TRP A 107 1.74 10.26 2.07
C TRP A 107 1.69 9.81 3.53
N SER A 108 2.83 9.87 4.23
CA SER A 108 2.92 9.37 5.61
C SER A 108 1.95 10.07 6.55
N HIS A 109 1.87 11.40 6.46
CA HIS A 109 0.95 12.23 7.23
C HIS A 109 -0.50 11.95 6.84
N HIS A 110 -0.81 11.90 5.53
CA HIS A 110 -2.17 11.66 5.04
C HIS A 110 -2.68 10.29 5.49
N TYR A 111 -1.86 9.25 5.35
CA TYR A 111 -2.22 7.88 5.72
C TYR A 111 -2.42 7.73 7.23
N ALA A 112 -1.50 8.25 8.05
CA ALA A 112 -1.61 8.18 9.51
C ALA A 112 -2.84 8.90 10.07
N ASN A 113 -3.24 10.03 9.48
CA ASN A 113 -4.43 10.77 9.89
C ASN A 113 -5.73 9.99 9.60
N GLN A 114 -5.72 9.14 8.57
CA GLN A 114 -6.88 8.30 8.24
C GLN A 114 -6.99 7.02 9.07
N THR A 115 -5.89 6.53 9.64
CA THR A 115 -5.89 5.35 10.53
C THR A 115 -6.19 5.70 11.98
N SER A 116 -5.93 6.95 12.39
CA SER A 116 -6.20 7.45 13.76
C SER A 116 -7.67 7.83 14.01
N SER A 117 -8.52 7.75 12.99
CA SER A 117 -9.93 8.19 13.04
C SER A 117 -10.94 7.02 13.14
N THR A 118 -10.46 5.82 13.49
CA THR A 118 -11.25 4.59 13.73
C THR A 118 -10.99 4.10 15.14
#